data_AF-A0A8I0JGW3-F1
#
_entry.id   AF-A0A8I0JGW3-F1
#
_cell.length_a   1.000
_cell.length_b   1.000
_cell.length_c   1.000
_cell.angle_alpha   90.00
_cell.angle_beta   90.00
_cell.angle_gamma   90.00
#
_symmetry.space_group_name_H-M   'P 1'
#
loop_
_entity.id
_entity.type
_entity.pdbx_description
1 polymer ?
#
loop_
_entity_poly.entity_id
_entity_poly.type
_entity_poly.pdbx_seq_one_letter_code
_entity_poly.pdbx_strand_id
1 'polypeptide(L)'
;MIFLAITSTGLAQALRAATENDAVWCGSDAISEADYAARQWPNLSRFAYSLEDRVLIDDAVSTIEEHHPGHTIWVEASSLR
;
A
#
# COMPACT_ATOMS: atom_id res chain seq x y z
N MET A 1 5.74 -7.44 -8.60
CA MET A 1 5.71 -5.96 -8.53
C MET A 1 5.13 -5.54 -7.19
N ILE A 2 5.37 -4.31 -6.75
CA ILE A 2 4.79 -3.79 -5.52
C ILE A 2 3.83 -2.65 -5.85
N PHE A 3 2.64 -2.66 -5.24
CA PHE A 3 1.68 -1.56 -5.32
C PHE A 3 1.61 -0.86 -3.97
N LEU A 4 1.74 0.46 -3.94
CA LEU A 4 1.47 1.29 -2.76
C LEU A 4 0.19 2.08 -3.01
N ALA A 5 -0.87 1.71 -2.31
CA ALA A 5 -2.17 2.37 -2.34
C ALA A 5 -2.34 3.35 -1.17
N ILE A 6 -2.87 4.54 -1.48
CA ILE A 6 -3.08 5.63 -0.53
C ILE A 6 -4.56 5.70 -0.16
N THR A 7 -5.46 5.61 -1.14
CA THR A 7 -6.90 5.71 -0.91
C THR A 7 -7.58 4.35 -0.84
N SER A 8 -8.76 4.26 -0.24
CA SER A 8 -9.57 3.02 -0.28
C SER A 8 -9.90 2.59 -1.71
N THR A 9 -10.04 3.56 -2.63
CA THR A 9 -10.28 3.28 -4.05
C THR A 9 -9.03 2.71 -4.70
N GLY A 10 -7.87 3.32 -4.46
CA GLY A 10 -6.57 2.83 -4.95
C GLY A 10 -6.25 1.44 -4.41
N LEU A 11 -6.56 1.16 -3.14
CA LEU A 11 -6.39 -0.16 -2.55
C LEU A 11 -7.26 -1.21 -3.26
N ALA A 12 -8.53 -0.90 -3.50
CA ALA A 12 -9.42 -1.79 -4.25
C ALA A 12 -8.98 -2.00 -5.71
N GLN A 13 -8.27 -1.04 -6.32
CA GLN A 13 -7.68 -1.20 -7.65
C GLN A 13 -6.41 -2.04 -7.61
N ALA A 14 -5.49 -1.76 -6.67
CA ALA A 14 -4.25 -2.51 -6.48
C ALA A 14 -4.53 -3.99 -6.20
N LEU A 15 -5.48 -4.31 -5.31
CA LEU A 15 -5.89 -5.68 -5.01
C LEU A 15 -6.49 -6.42 -6.21
N ARG A 16 -7.14 -5.72 -7.14
CA ARG A 16 -7.65 -6.32 -8.39
C ARG A 16 -6.58 -6.52 -9.45
N ALA A 17 -5.55 -5.66 -9.46
CA ALA A 17 -4.46 -5.72 -10.42
C ALA A 17 -3.36 -6.71 -10.01
N ALA A 18 -3.13 -6.85 -8.70
CA ALA A 18 -2.10 -7.72 -8.15
C ALA A 18 -2.38 -9.20 -8.43
N THR A 19 -1.32 -9.91 -8.81
CA THR A 19 -1.28 -11.38 -8.86
C THR A 19 -0.74 -11.93 -7.54
N GLU A 20 -0.73 -13.26 -7.41
CA GLU A 20 -0.16 -13.96 -6.24
C GLU A 20 1.33 -13.69 -5.98
N ASN A 21 2.06 -13.22 -7.00
CA ASN A 21 3.48 -12.89 -6.92
C ASN A 21 3.74 -11.39 -6.69
N ASP A 22 2.68 -10.59 -6.59
CA ASP A 22 2.77 -9.16 -6.31
C ASP A 22 2.46 -8.88 -4.83
N ALA A 23 3.07 -7.83 -4.27
CA ALA A 23 2.73 -7.33 -2.95
C ALA A 23 1.93 -6.03 -3.05
N VAL A 24 0.97 -5.86 -2.15
CA VAL A 24 0.19 -4.65 -2.00
C VAL A 24 0.47 -4.08 -0.62
N TRP A 25 0.76 -2.78 -0.57
CA TRP A 25 0.99 -2.01 0.64
C TRP A 25 -0.01 -0.86 0.69
N CYS A 26 -0.44 -0.48 1.88
CA CYS A 26 -1.35 0.66 2.05
C CYS A 26 -1.22 1.35 3.41
N GLY A 27 -1.71 2.59 3.50
CA GLY A 27 -1.82 3.36 4.74
C GLY A 27 -3.09 3.06 5.56
N SER A 28 -3.25 3.76 6.68
CA SER A 28 -4.45 3.71 7.56
C SER A 28 -5.67 4.45 7.05
N ASP A 29 -5.45 5.33 6.09
CA ASP A 29 -6.45 6.00 5.28
C ASP A 29 -7.08 5.08 4.22
N ALA A 30 -6.36 4.04 3.77
CA ALA A 30 -6.87 3.13 2.76
C ALA A 30 -7.86 2.09 3.31
N ILE A 31 -7.60 1.56 4.50
CA ILE A 31 -8.43 0.56 5.18
C ILE A 31 -8.24 0.62 6.70
N SER A 32 -9.35 0.48 7.45
CA SER A 32 -9.30 0.45 8.91
C SER A 32 -8.57 -0.80 9.43
N GLU A 33 -8.02 -0.72 10.63
CA GLU A 33 -7.41 -1.89 11.29
C GLU A 33 -8.41 -3.02 11.51
N ALA A 34 -9.65 -2.69 11.86
CA ALA A 34 -10.71 -3.68 12.04
C ALA A 34 -11.02 -4.42 10.73
N ASP A 35 -11.16 -3.71 9.61
CA ASP A 35 -11.45 -4.30 8.30
C ASP A 35 -10.24 -5.07 7.72
N TYR A 36 -9.03 -4.64 8.06
CA TYR A 36 -7.81 -5.36 7.74
C TYR A 36 -7.76 -6.69 8.51
N ALA A 37 -8.00 -6.67 9.82
CA ALA A 37 -7.97 -7.85 10.68
C ALA A 37 -9.14 -8.82 10.44
N ALA A 38 -10.27 -8.34 9.94
CA ALA A 38 -11.48 -9.14 9.71
C ALA A 38 -11.33 -10.22 8.62
N ARG A 39 -10.26 -10.18 7.81
CA ARG A 39 -10.04 -11.15 6.73
C ARG A 39 -8.55 -11.46 6.52
N GLN A 40 -8.29 -12.60 5.89
CA GLN A 40 -6.95 -12.97 5.45
C GLN A 40 -6.63 -12.25 4.14
N TRP A 41 -5.47 -11.61 4.11
CA TRP A 41 -4.94 -10.96 2.92
C TRP A 41 -3.60 -11.58 2.56
N PRO A 42 -3.53 -12.42 1.51
CA PRO A 42 -2.32 -13.17 1.20
C PRO A 42 -1.09 -12.29 0.91
N ASN A 43 -1.33 -11.09 0.39
CA ASN A 43 -0.29 -10.20 -0.10
C ASN A 43 -0.51 -8.72 0.25
N LEU A 44 -1.32 -8.42 1.28
CA LEU A 44 -1.54 -7.06 1.74
C LEU A 44 -0.77 -6.80 3.04
N SER A 45 0.06 -5.76 3.02
CA SER A 45 0.65 -5.16 4.21
C SER A 45 0.02 -3.78 4.45
N ARG A 46 -0.16 -3.43 5.73
CA ARG A 46 -0.81 -2.19 6.15
C ARG A 46 0.10 -1.43 7.11
N PHE A 47 0.46 -0.19 6.77
CA PHE A 47 1.16 0.72 7.68
C PHE A 47 0.23 1.23 8.77
N ALA A 48 0.71 1.42 10.00
CA ALA A 48 -0.11 1.95 11.08
C ALA A 48 -0.51 3.42 10.91
N TYR A 49 0.14 4.16 10.01
CA TYR A 49 -0.04 5.59 9.74
C TYR A 49 -0.69 5.86 8.37
N SER A 50 -1.22 7.08 8.17
CA SER A 50 -1.81 7.54 6.91
C SER A 50 -0.72 7.97 5.92
N LEU A 51 -1.00 7.89 4.62
CA LEU A 51 -0.07 8.31 3.55
C LEU A 51 -0.52 9.65 2.96
N GLU A 52 -0.70 10.63 3.83
CA GLU A 52 -1.37 11.90 3.51
C GLU A 52 -0.48 12.94 2.81
N ASP A 53 0.84 12.78 2.87
CA ASP A 53 1.79 13.68 2.23
C ASP A 53 2.95 12.95 1.57
N ARG A 54 3.77 13.71 0.84
CA ARG A 54 4.88 13.17 0.08
C ARG A 54 6.01 12.59 0.94
N VAL A 55 6.25 13.15 2.14
CA VAL A 55 7.32 12.69 3.03
C VAL A 55 6.98 11.30 3.57
N LEU A 56 5.74 11.13 4.03
CA LEU A 56 5.25 9.83 4.53
C LEU A 56 5.23 8.76 3.43
N ILE A 57 4.97 9.17 2.19
CA ILE A 57 5.05 8.26 1.04
C ILE A 57 6.50 7.86 0.75
N ASP A 58 7.44 8.80 0.75
CA ASP A 58 8.85 8.50 0.50
C ASP A 58 9.43 7.60 1.62
N ASP A 59 9.01 7.79 2.88
CA ASP A 59 9.35 6.91 4.01
C ASP A 59 8.74 5.51 3.86
N ALA A 60 7.47 5.42 3.44
CA ALA A 60 6.81 4.15 3.14
C ALA A 60 7.49 3.40 2.00
N VAL A 61 7.89 4.10 0.93
CA VAL A 61 8.66 3.54 -0.18
C VAL A 61 10.00 2.99 0.31
N SER A 62 10.72 3.74 1.16
CA SER A 62 11.98 3.28 1.75
C SER A 62 11.78 1.99 2.56
N THR A 63 10.71 1.93 3.37
CA THR A 63 10.36 0.71 4.14
C THR A 63 10.05 -0.47 3.22
N ILE A 64 9.33 -0.23 2.11
CA ILE A 64 9.02 -1.28 1.12
C ILE A 64 10.29 -1.79 0.44
N GLU A 65 11.24 -0.90 0.09
CA GLU A 65 12.51 -1.28 -0.53
C GLU A 65 13.37 -2.16 0.39
N GLU A 66 13.35 -1.92 1.71
CA GLU A 66 14.01 -2.78 2.69
C GLU A 66 13.43 -4.21 2.70
N HIS A 67 12.11 -4.37 2.50
CA HIS A 67 11.43 -5.67 2.48
C HIS A 67 11.50 -6.34 1.10
N HIS A 68 11.52 -5.55 0.02
CA HIS A 68 11.45 -6.00 -1.37
C HIS A 68 12.57 -5.36 -2.22
N PRO A 69 13.85 -5.63 -1.92
CA PRO A 69 14.96 -4.97 -2.59
C PRO A 69 14.94 -5.20 -4.10
N GLY A 70 15.17 -4.12 -4.86
CA GLY A 70 15.25 -4.14 -6.33
C GLY A 70 13.92 -4.31 -7.07
N HIS A 71 12.79 -4.33 -6.38
CA HIS A 71 11.48 -4.43 -7.03
C HIS A 71 10.95 -3.04 -7.45
N THR A 72 10.26 -2.98 -8.59
CA THR A 72 9.51 -1.79 -8.99
C THR A 72 8.32 -1.57 -8.06
N ILE A 73 8.21 -0.36 -7.51
CA ILE A 73 7.10 0.10 -6.68
C ILE A 73 6.22 1.06 -7.50
N TRP A 74 4.95 0.71 -7.67
CA TRP A 74 3.92 1.56 -8.25
C TRP A 74 3.16 2.28 -7.13
N VAL A 75 3.32 3.59 -7.05
CA VAL A 75 2.61 4.41 -6.06
C VAL A 75 1.35 4.99 -6.70
N GLU A 76 0.21 4.90 -6.01
CA GLU A 76 -1.03 5.55 -6.43
C GLU A 76 -0.79 7.05 -6.66
N ALA A 77 -1.14 7.53 -7.85
CA ALA A 77 -1.20 8.96 -8.11
C ALA A 77 -2.48 9.52 -7.49
N SER A 78 -2.44 9.86 -6.21
CA SER A 78 -3.51 10.61 -5.57
C SER A 78 -3.20 12.11 -5.68
N SER A 79 -4.25 12.93 -5.81
CA SER A 79 -4.14 14.37 -5.62
C SER A 79 -3.96 14.64 -4.12
N LEU A 80 -2.78 14.30 -3.59
CA LEU A 80 -2.33 14.71 -2.27
C LEU A 80 -2.46 16.24 -2.22
N ARG A 81 -3.13 16.74 -1.18
CA ARG A 81 -3.32 18.19 -1.00
C ARG A 81 -2.12 18.81 -0.31
#